data_AF-A0AAV4FL70-F1
#
_entry.id   AF-A0AAV4FL70-F1
#
_cell.length_a   1.000
_cell.length_b   1.000
_cell.length_c   1.000
_cell.angle_alpha   90.00
_cell.angle_beta   90.00
_cell.angle_gamma   90.00
#
_symmetry.space_group_name_H-M   'P 1'
#
loop_
_entity.id
_entity.type
_entity.pdbx_description
1 polymer ?
#
loop_
_entity_poly.entity_id
_entity_poly.type
_entity_poly.pdbx_seq_one_letter_code
_entity_poly.pdbx_strand_id
1 'polypeptide(L)'
;MALKGFPISSQVMELGSPSIPPKRLHRIWVDGQGDRPVVLCPGFQSRKRMFTVFFNNSGPLVVDILPQDTTMTATYYVQNVLSQVKSAINEQRPKVSTSRTLYLHDHAGPHKARPQLSHCGI
;
A
#
# COMPACT_ATOMS: atom_id res chain seq x y z
N MET A 1 -2.20 -51.06 6.93
CA MET A 1 -2.82 -50.56 5.68
C MET A 1 -2.30 -49.16 5.42
N ALA A 2 -1.58 -48.99 4.31
CA ALA A 2 -0.96 -47.74 3.88
C ALA A 2 -1.94 -46.88 3.08
N LEU A 3 -1.90 -45.55 3.25
CA LEU A 3 -2.35 -44.55 2.28
C LEU A 3 -1.27 -43.46 2.24
N LYS A 4 -0.25 -43.67 1.38
CA LYS A 4 -0.03 -42.96 0.11
C LYS A 4 0.27 -41.47 0.28
N GLY A 5 1.57 -41.17 0.36
CA GLY A 5 2.11 -39.82 0.21
C GLY A 5 1.95 -39.32 -1.22
N PHE A 6 1.70 -38.02 -1.35
CA PHE A 6 1.77 -37.29 -2.61
C PHE A 6 3.22 -36.82 -2.84
N PRO A 7 3.85 -37.10 -4.00
CA PRO A 7 5.18 -36.59 -4.29
C PRO A 7 5.09 -35.14 -4.75
N ILE A 8 5.62 -34.20 -3.97
CA ILE A 8 5.92 -32.85 -4.48
C ILE A 8 7.23 -32.98 -5.25
N SER A 9 7.11 -32.99 -6.58
CA SER A 9 8.23 -32.97 -7.51
C SER A 9 9.17 -31.80 -7.18
N SER A 10 10.40 -32.16 -6.82
CA SER A 10 11.51 -31.23 -6.69
C SER A 10 11.98 -30.81 -8.07
N GLN A 11 11.49 -29.69 -8.58
CA GLN A 11 12.12 -28.94 -9.67
C GLN A 11 11.49 -27.55 -9.75
N VAL A 12 12.04 -26.61 -8.98
CA VAL A 12 11.92 -25.19 -9.31
C VAL A 12 13.30 -24.78 -9.78
N MET A 13 13.42 -24.62 -11.10
CA MET A 13 14.57 -24.02 -11.76
C MET A 13 14.87 -22.66 -11.10
N GLU A 14 16.14 -22.49 -10.73
CA GLU A 14 16.72 -21.21 -10.37
C GLU A 14 16.55 -20.22 -11.52
N LEU A 15 15.66 -19.26 -11.35
CA LEU A 15 15.76 -17.97 -12.03
C LEU A 15 15.93 -16.92 -10.95
N GLY A 16 17.19 -16.52 -10.77
CA GLY A 16 17.63 -15.52 -9.80
C GLY A 16 16.83 -14.23 -9.91
N SER A 17 15.92 -14.05 -8.97
CA SER A 17 15.49 -12.72 -8.52
C SER A 17 16.28 -12.41 -7.25
N PRO A 18 16.83 -11.21 -7.07
CA PRO A 18 17.51 -10.88 -5.82
C PRO A 18 16.49 -10.98 -4.69
N SER A 19 16.61 -12.04 -3.89
CA SER A 19 15.76 -12.28 -2.73
C SER A 19 16.02 -11.16 -1.75
N ILE A 20 15.03 -10.29 -1.56
CA ILE A 20 15.00 -9.37 -0.44
C ILE A 20 15.24 -10.23 0.81
N PRO A 21 16.30 -10.00 1.60
CA PRO A 21 16.57 -10.85 2.75
C PRO A 21 15.36 -10.79 3.69
N PRO A 22 14.83 -11.93 4.16
CA PRO A 22 13.70 -11.91 5.06
C PRO A 22 14.09 -11.15 6.33
N LYS A 23 13.20 -10.27 6.81
CA LYS A 23 13.35 -9.48 8.06
C LYS A 23 13.80 -10.30 9.29
N ARG A 24 13.68 -11.64 9.24
CA ARG A 24 14.19 -12.58 10.25
C ARG A 24 15.71 -12.50 10.45
N LEU A 25 16.49 -12.19 9.40
CA LEU A 25 17.96 -12.06 9.50
C LEU A 25 18.39 -10.79 10.26
N HIS A 26 17.48 -9.82 10.48
CA HIS A 26 17.77 -8.62 11.26
C HIS A 26 17.61 -8.83 12.77
N ARG A 27 17.11 -10.00 13.19
CA ARG A 27 16.86 -10.34 14.60
C ARG A 27 17.83 -11.43 15.06
N ILE A 28 19.12 -11.12 15.03
CA ILE A 28 20.15 -12.00 15.57
C ILE A 28 20.73 -11.30 16.80
N TRP A 29 20.62 -11.95 17.96
CA TRP A 29 21.41 -11.59 19.13
C TRP A 29 22.78 -12.23 18.93
N VAL A 30 23.79 -11.41 18.73
CA VAL A 30 25.17 -11.85 18.55
C VAL A 30 25.87 -11.67 19.89
N ASP A 31 26.59 -12.68 20.36
CA ASP A 31 27.45 -12.54 21.52
C ASP A 31 28.64 -11.61 21.20
N GLY A 32 29.44 -11.24 22.20
CA GLY A 32 30.53 -10.27 22.02
C GLY A 32 31.65 -10.69 21.05
N GLN A 33 31.57 -11.86 20.41
CA GLN A 33 32.58 -12.43 19.52
C GLN A 33 32.08 -12.66 18.07
N GLY A 34 30.78 -12.53 17.80
CA GLY A 34 30.24 -12.75 16.46
C GLY A 34 30.21 -11.49 15.60
N ASP A 35 30.37 -11.67 14.30
CA ASP A 35 30.26 -10.58 13.33
C ASP A 35 28.81 -10.13 13.13
N ARG A 36 28.62 -8.81 13.03
CA ARG A 36 27.30 -8.23 12.72
C ARG A 36 26.92 -8.60 11.28
N PRO A 37 25.70 -9.14 11.05
CA PRO A 37 25.25 -9.43 9.70
C PRO A 37 25.17 -8.13 8.87
N VAL A 38 25.77 -8.14 7.68
CA VAL A 38 25.69 -7.02 6.74
C VAL A 38 24.29 -7.00 6.13
N VAL A 39 23.49 -6.03 6.56
CA VAL A 39 22.18 -5.78 5.98
C VAL A 39 22.40 -4.97 4.71
N LEU A 40 22.15 -5.58 3.55
CA LEU A 40 22.06 -4.85 2.29
C LEU A 40 20.94 -3.82 2.44
N CYS A 41 21.29 -2.53 2.41
CA CYS A 41 20.33 -1.45 2.22
C CYS A 41 19.87 -1.53 0.76
N PRO A 42 18.64 -2.02 0.46
CA PRO A 42 18.16 -2.01 -0.90
C PRO A 42 18.13 -0.54 -1.35
N GLY A 43 18.80 -0.24 -2.46
CA GLY A 43 18.90 1.12 -2.97
C GLY A 43 17.53 1.74 -3.29
N PHE A 44 17.56 3.00 -3.73
CA PHE A 44 16.36 3.80 -4.08
C PHE A 44 15.38 3.08 -5.04
N GLN A 45 15.86 2.10 -5.83
CA GLN A 45 15.09 1.31 -6.79
C GLN A 45 14.48 0.00 -6.23
N SER A 46 14.17 -0.07 -4.94
CA SER A 46 13.33 -1.18 -4.45
C SER A 46 11.95 -1.14 -5.12
N ARG A 47 11.37 -2.31 -5.45
CA ARG A 47 9.99 -2.47 -5.95
C ARG A 47 8.97 -1.99 -4.90
N LYS A 48 8.77 -0.67 -4.80
CA LYS A 48 7.81 -0.05 -3.88
C LYS A 48 6.44 0.00 -4.54
N ARG A 49 5.40 -0.20 -3.72
CA ARG A 49 4.02 0.09 -4.09
C ARG A 49 3.52 1.26 -3.26
N MET A 50 2.85 2.20 -3.90
CA MET A 50 2.19 3.32 -3.21
C MET A 50 0.77 2.89 -2.84
N PHE A 51 0.41 3.08 -1.57
CA PHE A 51 -0.93 2.85 -1.07
C PHE A 51 -1.53 4.18 -0.65
N THR A 52 -2.81 4.36 -0.94
CA THR A 52 -3.59 5.50 -0.45
C THR A 52 -4.67 4.97 0.47
N VAL A 53 -4.67 5.43 1.72
CA VAL A 53 -5.62 4.94 2.73
C VAL A 53 -6.42 6.11 3.28
N PHE A 54 -7.74 6.01 3.15
CA PHE A 54 -8.69 6.87 3.85
C PHE A 54 -9.29 6.09 5.01
N PHE A 55 -9.46 6.75 6.14
CA PHE A 55 -10.05 6.16 7.34
C PHE A 55 -10.77 7.24 8.14
N ASN A 56 -11.65 6.81 9.03
CA ASN A 56 -12.32 7.66 10.00
C ASN A 56 -12.17 7.06 11.40
N ASN A 57 -12.89 7.60 12.39
CA ASN A 57 -12.87 7.11 13.77
C ASN A 57 -13.37 5.66 13.92
N SER A 58 -14.16 5.14 12.97
CA SER A 58 -14.63 3.76 12.96
C SER A 58 -13.63 2.80 12.31
N GLY A 59 -12.65 3.30 11.55
CA GLY A 59 -11.61 2.50 10.91
C GLY A 59 -11.37 2.84 9.44
N PRO A 60 -10.68 1.94 8.70
CA PRO A 60 -10.39 2.10 7.28
C PRO A 60 -11.66 2.22 6.44
N LEU A 61 -11.66 3.17 5.49
CA LEU A 61 -12.76 3.45 4.58
C LEU A 61 -12.45 2.99 3.15
N VAL A 62 -11.29 3.41 2.62
CA VAL A 62 -10.81 3.03 1.29
C VAL A 62 -9.32 2.74 1.37
N VAL A 63 -8.90 1.65 0.72
CA VAL A 63 -7.49 1.32 0.49
C VAL A 63 -7.30 1.18 -1.01
N ASP A 64 -6.62 2.15 -1.60
CA ASP A 64 -6.22 2.12 -3.01
C ASP A 64 -4.76 1.71 -3.13
N ILE A 65 -4.45 0.93 -4.16
CA ILE A 65 -3.08 0.53 -4.46
C ILE A 65 -2.73 1.03 -5.85
N LEU A 66 -1.84 2.02 -5.88
CA LEU A 66 -1.40 2.62 -7.12
C LEU A 66 -0.77 1.54 -8.03
N PRO A 67 -1.03 1.59 -9.35
CA PRO A 67 -0.38 0.70 -10.31
C PRO A 67 1.14 0.81 -10.21
N GLN A 68 1.83 -0.31 -10.44
CA GLN A 68 3.28 -0.35 -10.37
C GLN A 68 3.90 0.61 -11.40
N ASP A 69 5.02 1.23 -11.03
CA ASP A 69 5.78 2.14 -11.89
C ASP A 69 4.98 3.37 -12.37
N THR A 70 3.92 3.74 -11.64
CA THR A 70 3.16 4.97 -11.85
C THR A 70 3.28 5.93 -10.67
N THR A 71 2.93 7.20 -10.90
CA THR A 71 2.96 8.27 -9.89
C THR A 71 1.54 8.77 -9.63
N MET A 72 1.25 9.12 -8.39
CA MET A 72 -0.03 9.73 -8.01
C MET A 72 -0.22 11.06 -8.76
N THR A 73 -1.19 11.11 -9.66
CA THR A 73 -1.61 12.33 -10.36
C THR A 73 -2.91 12.86 -9.77
N ALA A 74 -3.19 14.14 -9.98
CA ALA A 74 -4.45 14.74 -9.53
C ALA A 74 -5.68 14.06 -10.16
N THR A 75 -5.60 13.68 -11.43
CA THR A 75 -6.68 12.99 -12.13
C THR A 75 -6.91 11.60 -11.53
N TYR A 76 -5.83 10.86 -11.27
CA TYR A 76 -5.93 9.54 -10.65
C TYR A 76 -6.54 9.64 -9.24
N TYR A 77 -6.08 10.59 -8.44
CA TYR A 77 -6.56 10.82 -7.09
C TYR A 77 -8.07 11.12 -7.06
N VAL A 78 -8.55 12.02 -7.92
CA VAL A 78 -9.98 12.37 -7.99
C VAL A 78 -10.82 11.19 -8.51
N GLN A 79 -10.41 10.59 -9.63
CA GLN A 79 -11.24 9.64 -10.36
C GLN A 79 -11.27 8.25 -9.72
N ASN A 80 -10.16 7.83 -9.10
CA ASN A 80 -10.04 6.49 -8.54
C ASN A 80 -10.16 6.51 -7.02
N VAL A 81 -9.53 7.46 -6.33
CA VAL A 81 -9.52 7.44 -4.86
C VAL A 81 -10.75 8.14 -4.28
N LEU A 82 -10.98 9.40 -4.63
CA LEU A 82 -12.05 10.18 -3.99
C LEU A 82 -13.45 9.76 -4.42
N SER A 83 -13.62 9.28 -5.64
CA SER A 83 -14.87 8.69 -6.09
C SER A 83 -15.28 7.50 -5.19
N GLN A 84 -14.34 6.59 -4.88
CA GLN A 84 -14.55 5.48 -3.97
C GLN A 84 -14.85 5.96 -2.54
N VAL A 85 -14.10 6.95 -2.06
CA VAL A 85 -14.30 7.53 -0.72
C VAL A 85 -15.71 8.13 -0.59
N LYS A 86 -16.16 8.88 -1.60
CA LYS A 86 -17.49 9.47 -1.62
C LYS A 86 -18.59 8.41 -1.63
N SER A 87 -18.44 7.36 -2.43
CA SER A 87 -19.38 6.23 -2.45
C SER A 87 -19.42 5.52 -1.09
N ALA A 88 -18.25 5.22 -0.50
CA ALA A 88 -18.17 4.57 0.80
C ALA A 88 -18.78 5.41 1.94
N ILE A 89 -18.63 6.73 1.91
CA ILE A 89 -19.29 7.63 2.88
C ILE A 89 -20.81 7.62 2.71
N ASN A 90 -21.29 7.67 1.47
CA ASN A 90 -22.73 7.61 1.18
C ASN A 90 -23.33 6.28 1.64
N GLU A 91 -22.63 5.16 1.46
CA GLU A 91 -23.04 3.85 1.94
C GLU A 91 -23.06 3.77 3.47
N GLN A 92 -22.05 4.31 4.16
CA GLN A 92 -22.00 4.35 5.63
C GLN A 92 -23.03 5.32 6.23
N ARG A 93 -23.38 6.39 5.51
CA ARG A 93 -24.23 7.49 6.03
C ARG A 93 -25.28 7.94 5.01
N PRO A 94 -26.22 7.07 4.59
CA PRO A 94 -27.15 7.37 3.49
C PRO A 94 -28.10 8.53 3.78
N LYS A 95 -28.34 8.84 5.06
CA LYS A 95 -29.24 9.91 5.52
C LYS A 95 -28.54 11.26 5.72
N VAL A 96 -27.21 11.30 5.67
CA VAL A 96 -26.42 12.51 5.96
C VAL A 96 -25.80 12.99 4.66
N SER A 97 -26.03 14.27 4.31
CA SER A 97 -25.41 14.85 3.13
C SER A 97 -23.88 14.84 3.26
N THR A 98 -23.19 14.43 2.20
CA THR A 98 -21.73 14.50 2.09
C THR A 98 -21.18 15.92 2.13
N SER A 99 -22.01 16.97 2.00
CA SER A 99 -21.59 18.38 2.00
C SER A 99 -20.89 18.83 3.28
N ARG A 100 -21.12 18.13 4.40
CA ARG A 100 -20.46 18.40 5.70
C ARG A 100 -19.27 17.48 5.98
N THR A 101 -18.82 16.72 4.98
CA THR A 101 -17.63 15.87 5.12
C THR A 101 -16.39 16.73 5.02
N LEU A 102 -15.54 16.67 6.05
CA LEU A 102 -14.23 17.32 6.05
C LEU A 102 -13.17 16.28 5.68
N TYR A 103 -12.37 16.60 4.68
CA TYR A 103 -11.23 15.80 4.25
C TYR A 103 -9.94 16.40 4.81
N LEU A 104 -9.13 15.58 5.48
CA LEU A 104 -7.83 15.97 6.03
C LEU A 104 -6.72 15.26 5.27
N HIS A 105 -5.96 16.01 4.48
CA HIS A 105 -4.80 15.54 3.72
C HIS A 105 -3.68 16.58 3.75
N ASP A 106 -2.47 16.18 3.34
CA ASP A 106 -1.33 17.07 3.22
C ASP A 106 -1.37 17.93 1.94
N HIS A 107 -0.51 18.94 1.87
CA HIS A 107 -0.44 19.91 0.77
C HIS A 107 0.37 19.42 -0.45
N ALA A 108 0.31 18.12 -0.76
CA ALA A 108 0.99 17.55 -1.92
C ALA A 108 0.48 18.15 -3.23
N GLY A 109 1.32 18.12 -4.29
CA GLY A 109 0.96 18.64 -5.62
C GLY A 109 -0.40 18.13 -6.15
N PRO A 110 -0.64 16.81 -6.18
CA PRO A 110 -1.92 16.24 -6.61
C PRO A 110 -3.13 16.70 -5.80
N HIS A 111 -2.96 17.00 -4.50
CA HIS A 111 -4.04 17.41 -3.60
C HIS A 111 -4.45 18.89 -3.76
N LYS A 112 -3.61 19.70 -4.41
CA LYS A 112 -3.85 21.13 -4.64
C LYS A 112 -4.28 21.46 -6.06
N ALA A 113 -4.27 20.49 -6.95
CA ALA A 113 -4.57 20.72 -8.36
C ALA A 113 -6.06 21.10 -8.55
N ARG A 114 -6.37 21.90 -9.57
CA ARG A 114 -7.75 22.34 -9.85
C ARG A 114 -8.80 21.22 -9.93
N PRO A 115 -8.53 20.06 -10.56
CA PRO A 115 -9.51 18.96 -10.59
C PRO A 115 -9.93 18.50 -9.20
N GLN A 116 -9.00 18.53 -8.24
CA GLN A 116 -9.26 18.17 -6.85
C GLN A 116 -10.18 19.18 -6.15
N LEU A 117 -9.90 20.47 -6.32
CA LEU A 117 -10.71 21.55 -5.75
C LEU A 117 -12.16 21.48 -6.26
N SER A 118 -12.34 21.27 -7.56
CA SER A 118 -13.67 21.11 -8.17
C SER A 118 -14.44 19.89 -7.64
N HIS A 119 -13.75 18.80 -7.28
CA HIS A 119 -14.41 17.61 -6.73
C HIS A 119 -14.87 17.80 -5.27
N CYS A 120 -14.07 18.52 -4.47
CA CYS A 120 -14.41 18.84 -3.09
C CYS A 120 -15.40 20.01 -2.95
N GLY A 121 -15.74 20.71 -4.05
CA GLY A 121 -16.62 21.87 -4.02
C GLY A 121 -15.98 23.10 -3.39
N ILE A 122 -14.66 23.26 -3.55
CA ILE A 122 -13.85 24.41 -3.12
C ILE A 122 -13.49 25.26 -4.33
#